data_AF-X1S385-F1
#
_entry.id   AF-X1S385-F1
#
_cell.length_a   1.000
_cell.length_b   1.000
_cell.length_c   1.000
_cell.angle_alpha   90.00
_cell.angle_beta   90.00
_cell.angle_gamma   90.00
#
_symmetry.space_group_name_H-M   'P 1'
#
loop_
_entity.id
_entity.type
_entity.pdbx_description
1 polymer ?
#
loop_
_entity_poly.entity_id
_entity_poly.type
_entity_poly.pdbx_seq_one_letter_code
_entity_poly.pdbx_strand_id
1 'polypeptide(L)'
;MKNAEIIIPENKGDASEITRRKIKEGIERIIAIGGDGTVNEIAGVLVDTEIALGIIPTGSGNGLARHFHIPMEFKNAIEVINHCTIKKMDYGIINHIPFFCTTGIGFDAEVGHKFAKQNHRGFISYLKIILSGFQAYKPEKYILIINDQ
;
A
#
# COMPACT_ATOMS: atom_id res chain seq x y z
N MET A 1 2.26 -7.39 23.27
CA MET A 1 3.08 -8.37 22.51
C MET A 1 4.25 -8.80 23.37
N LYS A 2 4.51 -10.10 23.58
CA LYS A 2 5.64 -10.55 24.41
C LYS A 2 6.84 -11.12 23.62
N ASN A 3 6.67 -11.44 22.34
CA ASN A 3 7.74 -11.85 21.41
C ASN A 3 7.52 -11.12 20.08
N ALA A 4 8.36 -10.12 19.78
CA ALA A 4 8.33 -9.40 18.50
C ALA A 4 9.74 -9.36 17.93
N GLU A 5 9.86 -9.65 16.64
CA GLU A 5 11.11 -9.56 15.88
C GLU A 5 11.00 -8.36 14.93
N ILE A 6 12.03 -7.53 14.90
CA ILE A 6 12.11 -6.39 13.98
C ILE A 6 13.08 -6.76 12.88
N ILE A 7 12.64 -6.63 11.63
CA ILE A 7 13.43 -6.94 10.44
C ILE A 7 13.36 -5.72 9.53
N ILE A 8 14.52 -5.27 9.05
CA ILE A 8 14.65 -4.09 8.19
C ILE A 8 14.99 -4.59 6.79
N PRO A 9 14.09 -4.45 5.79
CA PRO A 9 14.40 -4.75 4.40
C PRO A 9 15.42 -3.75 3.84
N GLU A 10 16.35 -4.20 2.99
CA GLU A 10 17.40 -3.33 2.42
C GLU A 10 17.00 -2.76 1.06
N ASN A 11 16.26 -3.53 0.28
CA ASN A 11 15.87 -3.22 -1.08
C ASN A 11 14.35 -3.31 -1.28
N LYS A 12 13.89 -2.75 -2.41
CA LYS A 12 12.50 -2.89 -2.85
C LYS A 12 12.23 -4.37 -3.18
N GLY A 13 11.14 -4.92 -2.67
CA GLY A 13 10.76 -6.34 -2.83
C GLY A 13 11.18 -7.22 -1.65
N ASP A 14 12.20 -6.83 -0.87
CA ASP A 14 12.72 -7.61 0.25
C ASP A 14 11.64 -7.85 1.31
N ALA A 15 10.75 -6.88 1.55
CA ALA A 15 9.66 -7.02 2.52
C ALA A 15 8.73 -8.19 2.16
N SER A 16 8.46 -8.38 0.86
CA SER A 16 7.64 -9.49 0.38
C SER A 16 8.34 -10.85 0.57
N GLU A 17 9.65 -10.93 0.34
CA GLU A 17 10.41 -12.17 0.50
C GLU A 17 10.56 -12.57 1.96
N ILE A 18 10.92 -11.61 2.82
CA ILE A 18 11.02 -11.79 4.27
C ILE A 18 9.66 -12.26 4.82
N THR A 19 8.57 -11.62 4.37
CA THR A 19 7.21 -12.02 4.75
C THR A 19 6.96 -13.48 4.37
N ARG A 20 7.16 -13.88 3.10
CA ARG A 20 6.99 -15.28 2.66
C ARG A 20 7.77 -16.27 3.52
N ARG A 21 9.00 -15.93 3.92
CA ARG A 21 9.82 -16.77 4.79
C ARG A 21 9.21 -16.89 6.20
N LYS A 22 8.82 -15.77 6.81
CA LYS A 22 8.23 -15.75 8.16
C LYS A 22 6.89 -16.49 8.24
N ILE A 23 6.11 -16.48 7.17
CA ILE A 23 4.88 -17.30 7.06
C ILE A 23 5.22 -18.79 7.17
N LYS A 24 6.26 -19.26 6.47
CA LYS A 24 6.72 -20.66 6.54
C LYS A 24 7.27 -21.03 7.93
N GLU A 25 7.79 -20.06 8.67
CA GLU A 25 8.25 -20.20 10.06
C GLU A 25 7.08 -20.23 11.07
N GLY A 26 5.82 -20.06 10.61
CA GLY A 26 4.63 -20.15 11.45
C GLY A 26 4.18 -18.84 12.08
N ILE A 27 4.57 -17.69 11.51
CA ILE A 27 4.09 -16.40 12.02
C ILE A 27 2.60 -16.20 11.75
N GLU A 28 1.88 -15.66 12.73
CA GLU A 28 0.42 -15.43 12.62
C GLU A 28 0.08 -13.95 12.36
N ARG A 29 1.05 -13.05 12.58
CA ARG A 29 0.85 -11.60 12.53
C ARG A 29 2.08 -10.90 11.98
N ILE A 30 1.87 -9.93 11.11
CA ILE A 30 2.93 -9.09 10.54
C ILE A 30 2.55 -7.63 10.71
N ILE A 31 3.50 -6.82 11.16
CA ILE A 31 3.31 -5.37 11.31
C ILE A 31 4.18 -4.67 10.26
N ALA A 32 3.54 -4.00 9.29
CA ALA A 32 4.21 -3.17 8.32
C ALA A 32 4.50 -1.79 8.92
N ILE A 33 5.78 -1.43 9.04
CA ILE A 33 6.21 -0.09 9.44
C ILE A 33 6.76 0.61 8.19
N GLY A 34 5.98 1.51 7.60
CA GLY A 34 6.34 2.05 6.29
C GLY A 34 5.26 2.91 5.63
N GLY A 35 5.49 3.22 4.36
CA GLY A 35 4.50 3.84 3.48
C GLY A 35 3.74 2.81 2.65
N ASP A 36 2.94 3.31 1.69
CA ASP A 36 2.06 2.47 0.85
C ASP A 36 2.80 1.36 0.10
N GLY A 37 4.05 1.58 -0.31
CA GLY A 37 4.86 0.56 -0.99
C GLY A 37 5.15 -0.66 -0.09
N THR A 38 5.63 -0.42 1.13
CA THR A 38 5.91 -1.49 2.11
C THR A 38 4.62 -2.23 2.48
N VAL A 39 3.53 -1.49 2.71
CA VAL A 39 2.22 -2.07 3.01
C VAL A 39 1.72 -2.92 1.85
N ASN A 40 1.85 -2.46 0.61
CA ASN A 40 1.43 -3.19 -0.59
C ASN A 40 2.27 -4.45 -0.82
N GLU A 41 3.60 -4.38 -0.66
CA GLU A 41 4.49 -5.54 -0.78
C GLU A 41 4.14 -6.64 0.23
N ILE A 42 3.89 -6.27 1.48
CA ILE A 42 3.51 -7.23 2.52
C ILE A 42 2.10 -7.76 2.26
N ALA A 43 1.12 -6.88 2.07
CA ALA A 43 -0.28 -7.27 1.84
C ALA A 43 -0.44 -8.19 0.62
N GLY A 44 0.33 -7.98 -0.45
CA GLY A 44 0.37 -8.84 -1.62
C GLY A 44 0.73 -10.29 -1.32
N VAL A 45 1.57 -10.53 -0.31
CA VAL A 45 1.94 -11.88 0.13
C VAL A 45 0.89 -12.51 1.04
N LEU A 46 0.11 -11.68 1.74
CA LEU A 46 -0.89 -12.13 2.70
C LEU A 46 -2.24 -12.46 2.05
N VAL A 47 -2.39 -12.22 0.74
CA VAL A 47 -3.55 -12.64 -0.04
C VAL A 47 -3.82 -14.14 0.19
N ASP A 48 -5.08 -14.45 0.46
CA ASP A 48 -5.59 -15.80 0.73
C ASP A 48 -4.88 -16.51 1.92
N THR A 49 -4.34 -15.74 2.86
CA THR A 49 -3.81 -16.23 4.15
C THR A 49 -4.65 -15.71 5.33
N GLU A 50 -4.56 -16.38 6.48
CA GLU A 50 -5.21 -15.93 7.73
C GLU A 50 -4.30 -15.04 8.59
N ILE A 51 -3.16 -14.59 8.05
CA ILE A 51 -2.17 -13.81 8.78
C ILE A 51 -2.62 -12.36 8.87
N ALA A 52 -2.74 -11.84 10.08
CA ALA A 52 -3.21 -10.48 10.28
C ALA A 52 -2.10 -9.45 9.98
N LEU A 53 -2.48 -8.42 9.21
CA LEU A 53 -1.63 -7.26 8.91
C LEU A 53 -1.93 -6.10 9.87
N GLY A 54 -0.92 -5.69 10.65
CA GLY A 54 -0.90 -4.40 11.33
C GLY A 54 -0.14 -3.37 10.51
N ILE A 55 -0.49 -2.08 10.64
CA ILE A 55 0.18 -0.99 9.92
C ILE A 55 0.60 0.10 10.90
N ILE A 56 1.87 0.48 10.86
CA ILE A 56 2.40 1.70 11.47
C ILE A 56 2.80 2.64 10.32
N PRO A 57 1.99 3.67 10.05
CA PRO A 57 2.17 4.52 8.88
C PRO A 57 3.33 5.51 9.07
N THR A 58 4.34 5.44 8.22
CA THR A 58 5.49 6.37 8.23
C THR A 58 5.74 7.03 6.86
N GLY A 59 4.94 6.69 5.85
CA GLY A 59 5.00 7.30 4.52
C GLY A 59 4.25 8.63 4.41
N SER A 60 4.26 9.23 3.23
CA SER A 60 3.55 10.49 2.95
C SER A 60 2.07 10.30 2.57
N GLY A 61 1.72 9.18 1.93
CA GLY A 61 0.34 8.86 1.49
C GLY A 61 -0.44 8.12 2.57
N ASN A 62 -0.03 6.89 2.85
CA ASN A 62 -0.60 5.96 3.85
C ASN A 62 -2.09 5.69 3.60
N GLY A 63 -2.49 5.52 2.34
CA GLY A 63 -3.88 5.41 1.90
C GLY A 63 -4.65 4.31 2.63
N LEU A 64 -4.06 3.12 2.76
CA LEU A 64 -4.72 2.00 3.44
C LEU A 64 -4.88 2.26 4.95
N ALA A 65 -3.86 2.80 5.61
CA ALA A 65 -3.94 3.16 7.02
C ALA A 65 -5.03 4.22 7.27
N ARG A 66 -5.16 5.20 6.37
CA ARG A 66 -6.22 6.21 6.41
C ARG A 66 -7.61 5.62 6.23
N HIS A 67 -7.76 4.68 5.28
CA HIS A 67 -9.02 3.98 5.06
C HIS A 67 -9.52 3.28 6.34
N PHE A 68 -8.61 2.64 7.09
CA PHE A 68 -8.92 2.00 8.37
C PHE A 68 -8.90 2.94 9.58
N HIS A 69 -8.77 4.24 9.38
CA HIS A 69 -8.70 5.24 10.45
C HIS A 69 -7.57 4.96 11.46
N ILE A 70 -6.48 4.34 11.01
CA ILE A 70 -5.29 4.15 11.83
C ILE A 70 -4.65 5.54 12.05
N PRO A 71 -4.31 5.92 13.29
CA PRO A 71 -3.63 7.17 13.58
C PRO A 71 -2.30 7.30 12.82
N MET A 72 -1.98 8.50 12.34
CA MET A 72 -0.68 8.78 11.69
C MET A 72 0.47 8.98 12.68
N GLU A 73 0.15 9.21 13.95
CA GLU A 73 1.14 9.32 15.01
C GLU A 73 1.56 7.91 15.45
N PHE A 74 2.88 7.72 15.58
CA PHE A 74 3.50 6.41 15.74
C PHE A 74 3.04 5.68 17.01
N LYS A 75 2.96 6.38 18.15
CA LYS A 75 2.54 5.78 19.43
C LYS A 75 1.07 5.36 19.37
N ASN A 76 0.21 6.21 18.82
CA ASN A 76 -1.22 5.92 18.67
C ASN A 76 -1.48 4.75 17.71
N ALA A 77 -0.68 4.61 16.65
CA ALA A 77 -0.75 3.43 15.78
C ALA A 77 -0.38 2.14 16.54
N ILE A 78 0.64 2.18 17.41
CA ILE A 78 1.00 1.04 18.28
C ILE A 78 -0.15 0.68 19.22
N GLU A 79 -0.86 1.67 19.78
CA GLU A 79 -2.02 1.43 20.63
C GLU A 79 -3.14 0.67 19.91
N VAL A 80 -3.38 1.00 18.62
CA VAL A 80 -4.33 0.25 17.77
C VAL A 80 -3.89 -1.21 17.63
N ILE A 81 -2.61 -1.46 17.36
CA ILE A 81 -2.11 -2.84 17.21
C ILE A 81 -2.20 -3.61 18.54
N ASN A 82 -1.95 -2.94 19.66
CA ASN A 82 -2.08 -3.55 20.99
C ASN A 82 -3.53 -3.90 21.36
N HIS A 83 -4.52 -3.13 20.87
CA HIS A 83 -5.94 -3.50 21.00
C HIS A 83 -6.30 -4.75 20.21
N CYS A 84 -5.57 -5.05 19.12
CA CYS A 84 -5.65 -6.30 18.37
C CYS A 84 -7.06 -6.61 17.81
N THR A 85 -7.81 -5.59 17.39
CA THR A 85 -9.09 -5.78 16.69
C THR A 85 -8.84 -6.16 15.22
N ILE A 86 -9.14 -7.41 14.86
CA ILE A 86 -8.94 -7.93 13.50
C ILE A 86 -10.25 -7.79 12.71
N LYS A 87 -10.13 -7.32 11.45
CA LYS A 87 -11.24 -7.24 10.49
C LYS A 87 -10.81 -7.87 9.17
N LYS A 88 -11.75 -8.54 8.50
CA LYS A 88 -11.55 -8.97 7.11
C LYS A 88 -11.55 -7.75 6.19
N MET A 89 -10.77 -7.82 5.12
CA MET A 89 -10.65 -6.78 4.12
C MET A 89 -10.68 -7.42 2.73
N ASP A 90 -11.47 -6.86 1.85
CA ASP A 90 -11.48 -7.24 0.45
C ASP A 90 -10.30 -6.57 -0.29
N TYR A 91 -9.85 -7.20 -1.37
CA TYR A 91 -8.83 -6.66 -2.26
C TYR A 91 -9.31 -6.77 -3.71
N GLY A 92 -8.76 -5.93 -4.58
CA GLY A 92 -9.01 -6.02 -6.01
C GLY A 92 -7.84 -6.64 -6.75
N ILE A 93 -8.08 -7.15 -7.96
CA ILE A 93 -7.05 -7.72 -8.84
C ILE A 93 -7.14 -7.03 -10.21
N ILE A 94 -6.00 -6.58 -10.73
CA ILE A 94 -5.86 -6.10 -12.11
C ILE A 94 -4.73 -6.88 -12.77
N ASN A 95 -5.02 -7.56 -13.89
CA ASN A 95 -4.02 -8.36 -14.61
C ASN A 95 -3.24 -9.32 -13.69
N HIS A 96 -3.94 -10.00 -12.77
CA HIS A 96 -3.38 -10.88 -11.74
C HIS A 96 -2.54 -10.19 -10.65
N ILE A 97 -2.50 -8.86 -10.62
CA ILE A 97 -1.78 -8.08 -9.61
C ILE A 97 -2.79 -7.58 -8.57
N PRO A 98 -2.65 -7.93 -7.28
CA PRO A 98 -3.54 -7.46 -6.24
C PRO A 98 -3.31 -5.98 -5.90
N PHE A 99 -4.37 -5.27 -5.52
CA PHE A 99 -4.32 -3.93 -4.96
C PHE A 99 -5.28 -3.80 -3.77
N PHE A 100 -4.92 -2.93 -2.81
CA PHE A 100 -5.57 -2.89 -1.48
C PHE A 100 -6.21 -1.56 -1.12
N CYS A 101 -5.98 -0.50 -1.91
CA CYS A 101 -6.49 0.83 -1.60
C CYS A 101 -7.20 1.43 -2.80
N THR A 102 -6.45 1.80 -3.82
CA THR A 102 -6.98 2.42 -5.03
C THR A 102 -6.23 1.97 -6.26
N THR A 103 -6.91 2.01 -7.39
CA THR A 103 -6.36 1.84 -8.72
C THR A 103 -7.04 2.83 -9.65
N GLY A 104 -6.36 3.23 -10.72
CA GLY A 104 -6.85 4.24 -11.64
C GLY A 104 -6.30 4.04 -13.04
N ILE A 105 -7.02 4.60 -14.02
CA ILE A 105 -6.61 4.68 -15.43
C ILE A 105 -6.71 6.13 -15.90
N GLY A 106 -6.06 6.45 -17.01
CA GLY A 106 -6.07 7.79 -17.59
C GLY A 106 -5.15 8.77 -16.87
N PHE A 107 -5.61 10.02 -16.72
CA PHE A 107 -4.76 11.13 -16.28
C PHE A 107 -4.13 10.93 -14.89
N ASP A 108 -4.92 10.48 -13.91
CA ASP A 108 -4.43 10.24 -12.55
C ASP A 108 -3.34 9.16 -12.52
N ALA A 109 -3.53 8.08 -13.29
CA ALA A 109 -2.53 7.03 -13.42
C ALA A 109 -1.23 7.55 -14.07
N GLU A 110 -1.35 8.42 -15.08
CA GLU A 110 -0.19 9.04 -15.72
C GLU A 110 0.58 9.97 -14.75
N VAL A 111 -0.14 10.77 -13.96
CA VAL A 111 0.45 11.61 -12.90
C VAL A 111 1.15 10.74 -11.86
N GLY A 112 0.50 9.67 -11.40
CA GLY A 112 1.08 8.71 -10.44
C GLY A 112 2.35 8.05 -10.98
N HIS A 113 2.35 7.61 -12.24
CA HIS A 113 3.51 7.02 -12.90
C HIS A 113 4.69 8.00 -13.03
N LYS A 114 4.41 9.25 -13.43
CA LYS A 114 5.43 10.31 -13.50
C LYS A 114 5.98 10.64 -12.12
N PHE A 115 5.12 10.71 -11.10
CA PHE A 115 5.53 10.97 -9.72
C PHE A 115 6.42 9.85 -9.16
N ALA A 116 6.11 8.59 -9.45
CA ALA A 116 6.89 7.43 -9.02
C ALA A 116 8.32 7.41 -9.60
N LYS A 117 8.55 8.06 -10.75
CA LYS A 117 9.88 8.17 -11.40
C LYS A 117 10.71 9.36 -10.91
N GLN A 118 10.16 10.24 -10.07
CA GLN A 118 10.90 11.39 -9.56
C GLN A 118 11.77 11.03 -8.35
N ASN A 119 12.97 11.58 -8.30
CA ASN A 119 13.88 11.44 -7.15
C ASN A 119 13.45 12.31 -5.95
N HIS A 120 12.66 13.38 -6.19
CA HIS A 120 12.20 14.30 -5.16
C HIS A 120 10.72 14.12 -4.84
N ARG A 121 10.44 13.57 -3.66
CA ARG A 121 9.08 13.38 -3.14
C ARG A 121 8.58 14.63 -2.44
N GLY A 122 7.32 15.01 -2.66
CA GLY A 122 6.67 16.12 -1.97
C GLY A 122 5.51 16.75 -2.75
N PHE A 123 4.70 17.55 -2.05
CA PHE A 123 3.51 18.19 -2.59
C PHE A 123 3.81 19.10 -3.80
N ILE A 124 4.92 19.86 -3.76
CA ILE A 124 5.29 20.76 -4.86
C ILE A 124 5.66 19.98 -6.13
N SER A 125 6.42 18.89 -6.00
CA SER A 125 6.75 18.01 -7.13
C SER A 125 5.48 17.41 -7.74
N TYR A 126 4.56 16.96 -6.89
CA TYR A 126 3.27 16.43 -7.31
C TYR A 126 2.46 17.47 -8.10
N LEU A 127 2.32 18.69 -7.58
CA LEU A 127 1.58 19.77 -8.24
C LEU A 127 2.18 20.17 -9.59
N LYS A 128 3.51 20.22 -9.71
CA LYS A 128 4.19 20.48 -10.99
C LYS A 128 3.89 19.40 -12.04
N ILE A 129 3.85 18.13 -11.63
CA ILE A 129 3.52 17.02 -12.53
C ILE A 129 2.07 17.10 -13.00
N ILE A 130 1.14 17.46 -12.11
CA ILE A 130 -0.26 17.68 -12.49
C ILE A 130 -0.35 18.79 -13.54
N LEU A 131 0.22 19.98 -13.26
CA LEU A 131 0.11 21.13 -14.16
C LEU A 131 0.73 20.86 -15.54
N SER A 132 1.94 20.29 -15.57
CA SER A 132 2.60 19.93 -16.83
C SER A 132 1.91 18.77 -17.55
N GLY A 133 1.41 17.79 -16.80
CA GLY A 133 0.67 16.66 -17.32
C GLY A 133 -0.64 17.09 -17.96
N PHE A 134 -1.38 18.01 -17.33
CA PHE A 134 -2.70 18.44 -17.80
C PHE A 134 -2.65 19.02 -19.21
N GLN A 135 -1.62 19.80 -19.53
CA GLN A 135 -1.45 20.40 -20.85
C GLN A 135 -1.03 19.39 -21.93
N ALA A 136 -0.34 18.32 -21.53
CA ALA A 136 0.15 17.29 -22.45
C ALA A 136 -0.82 16.10 -22.61
N TYR A 137 -1.75 15.92 -21.68
CA TYR A 137 -2.64 14.77 -21.64
C TYR A 137 -3.66 14.83 -22.78
N LYS A 138 -3.75 13.75 -23.54
CA LYS A 138 -4.79 13.56 -24.56
C LYS A 138 -5.87 12.64 -23.98
N PRO A 139 -7.14 13.08 -23.91
CA PRO A 139 -8.22 12.21 -23.49
C PRO A 139 -8.32 10.98 -24.38
N GLU A 140 -8.44 9.82 -23.75
CA GLU A 140 -8.69 8.55 -24.44
C GLU A 140 -10.12 8.09 -24.18
N LYS A 141 -10.68 7.33 -25.13
CA LYS A 141 -11.98 6.68 -24.96
C LYS A 141 -11.75 5.31 -24.35
N TYR A 142 -12.40 5.07 -23.20
CA TYR A 142 -12.38 3.77 -22.53
C TYR A 142 -13.74 3.09 -22.69
N ILE A 143 -13.71 1.78 -22.91
CA ILE A 143 -14.90 0.93 -22.81
C ILE A 143 -14.82 0.27 -21.44
N LEU A 144 -15.85 0.51 -20.62
CA LEU A 144 -15.96 -0.09 -19.30
C LEU A 144 -17.06 -1.16 -19.39
N ILE A 145 -16.68 -2.41 -19.15
CA ILE A 145 -17.62 -3.53 -19.04
C ILE A 145 -17.66 -3.90 -17.57
N ILE A 146 -18.82 -3.75 -16.93
CA ILE A 146 -19.02 -4.05 -15.50
C ILE A 146 -20.04 -5.17 -15.40
N ASN A 147 -19.65 -6.31 -14.82
CA ASN A 147 -20.55 -7.45 -14.64
C ASN A 147 -21.25 -7.86 -15.97
N ASP A 148 -20.47 -7.90 -17.05
CA ASP A 148 -20.92 -8.21 -18.42
C ASP A 148 -21.89 -7.18 -19.05
N GLN A 149 -21.91 -5.95 -18.53
CA GLN A 149 -22.72 -4.81 -19.03
C GLN A 149 -21.88 -3.64 -19.50
#